data_AF-A0AAU7X4H8-F1
#
_entry.id   AF-A0AAU7X4H8-F1
#
_cell.length_a   1.000
_cell.length_b   1.000
_cell.length_c   1.000
_cell.angle_alpha   90.00
_cell.angle_beta   90.00
_cell.angle_gamma   90.00
#
_symmetry.space_group_name_H-M   'P 1'
#
loop_
_entity.id
_entity.type
_entity.pdbx_description
1 polymer ?
#
loop_
_entity_poly.entity_id
_entity_poly.type
_entity_poly.pdbx_seq_one_letter_code
_entity_poly.pdbx_strand_id
1 'polypeptide(L)'
;MPTFTPARPLYRLNCTGCGWDLAILGQNDATVRKCPWCGCNEFSEQQPNRSGAGQILECRHHGPVVVQVLDANIDSQDFLDNLYCPFCP
;
A
#
# COMPACT_ATOMS: atom_id res chain seq x y z
N MET A 1 8.65 20.29 9.09
CA MET A 1 7.87 19.05 9.29
C MET A 1 7.98 18.24 8.01
N PRO A 2 8.08 16.90 8.08
CA PRO A 2 8.02 16.07 6.87
C PRO A 2 6.71 16.35 6.14
N THR A 3 6.74 16.25 4.80
CA THR A 3 5.53 16.33 4.00
C THR A 3 5.00 14.92 3.83
N PHE A 4 3.68 14.73 3.92
CA PHE A 4 3.04 13.44 3.78
C PHE A 4 2.13 13.40 2.56
N THR A 5 2.04 12.24 1.92
CA THR A 5 0.88 11.96 1.07
C THR A 5 -0.31 11.58 1.95
N PRO A 6 -1.56 11.75 1.50
CA PRO A 6 -2.69 11.09 2.14
C PRO A 6 -2.45 9.58 2.23
N ALA A 7 -2.84 8.97 3.34
CA ALA A 7 -2.83 7.52 3.48
C ALA A 7 -3.83 6.87 2.52
N ARG A 8 -3.57 5.63 2.16
CA ARG A 8 -4.24 4.90 1.07
C ARG A 8 -4.52 3.47 1.47
N PRO A 9 -5.66 2.87 1.06
CA PRO A 9 -5.90 1.44 1.25
C PRO A 9 -4.84 0.60 0.54
N LEU A 10 -4.43 -0.48 1.20
CA LEU A 10 -3.45 -1.44 0.71
C LEU A 10 -4.15 -2.74 0.30
N TYR A 11 -3.89 -3.18 -0.92
CA TYR A 11 -4.36 -4.46 -1.45
C TYR A 11 -3.18 -5.38 -1.65
N ARG A 12 -3.33 -6.65 -1.27
CA ARG A 12 -2.36 -7.70 -1.59
C ARG A 12 -2.98 -8.72 -2.50
N LEU A 13 -2.21 -9.20 -3.47
CA LEU A 13 -2.64 -10.24 -4.39
C LEU A 13 -1.46 -11.11 -4.82
N ASN A 14 -1.74 -12.38 -5.06
CA ASN A 14 -0.84 -13.28 -5.78
C ASN A 14 -1.38 -13.45 -7.22
N CYS A 15 -0.57 -13.10 -8.21
CA CYS A 15 -0.97 -13.14 -9.61
C CYS A 15 -0.55 -14.46 -10.26
N THR A 16 -1.50 -15.20 -10.85
CA THR A 16 -1.21 -16.47 -11.54
C THR A 16 -0.44 -16.28 -12.85
N GLY A 17 -0.61 -15.14 -13.53
CA GLY A 17 0.05 -14.85 -14.80
C GLY A 17 1.54 -14.54 -14.68
N CYS A 18 1.96 -13.79 -13.65
CA CYS A 18 3.38 -13.48 -13.44
C CYS A 18 4.02 -14.16 -12.22
N GLY A 19 3.23 -14.84 -11.39
CA GLY A 19 3.70 -15.54 -10.19
C GLY A 19 4.10 -14.65 -9.01
N TRP A 20 3.98 -13.33 -9.13
CA TRP A 20 4.41 -12.40 -8.09
C TRP A 20 3.33 -12.10 -7.06
N ASP A 21 3.75 -11.94 -5.81
CA ASP A 21 3.00 -11.27 -4.76
C ASP A 21 3.16 -9.77 -4.89
N LEU A 22 2.04 -9.05 -5.01
CA LEU A 22 2.00 -7.61 -5.17
C LEU A 22 1.31 -6.95 -3.99
N ALA A 23 1.83 -5.79 -3.59
CA ALA A 23 1.27 -4.88 -2.61
C ALA A 23 0.96 -3.55 -3.31
N ILE A 24 -0.32 -3.16 -3.32
CA ILE A 24 -0.82 -2.05 -4.14
C ILE A 24 -1.50 -1.03 -3.24
N LEU A 25 -0.99 0.20 -3.22
CA LEU A 25 -1.64 1.34 -2.58
C LEU A 25 -2.59 2.03 -3.57
N GLY A 26 -3.90 1.81 -3.41
CA GLY A 26 -4.94 2.41 -4.24
C GLY A 26 -5.30 3.82 -3.77
N GLN A 27 -5.67 4.73 -4.67
CA GLN A 27 -6.14 6.08 -4.25
C GLN A 27 -7.52 6.08 -3.59
N ASN A 28 -8.29 5.01 -3.75
CA ASN A 28 -9.66 4.85 -3.28
C ASN A 28 -9.92 3.37 -2.95
N ASP A 29 -11.11 3.07 -2.45
CA ASP A 29 -11.54 1.69 -2.15
C ASP A 29 -11.91 0.87 -3.39
N ALA A 30 -11.43 1.26 -4.58
CA ALA A 30 -11.67 0.50 -5.79
C ALA A 30 -10.95 -0.85 -5.71
N THR A 31 -11.68 -1.92 -5.96
CA THR A 31 -11.13 -3.28 -6.00
C THR A 31 -10.14 -3.42 -7.14
N VAL A 32 -9.01 -4.08 -6.89
CA VAL A 32 -8.04 -4.42 -7.92
C VAL A 32 -8.65 -5.43 -8.88
N ARG A 33 -8.83 -5.03 -10.15
CA ARG A 33 -9.44 -5.87 -11.19
C ARG A 33 -8.44 -6.58 -12.10
N LYS A 34 -7.19 -6.12 -12.11
CA LYS A 34 -6.14 -6.59 -13.01
C LYS A 34 -4.79 -6.46 -12.35
N CYS A 35 -3.89 -7.42 -12.58
CA CYS A 35 -2.51 -7.33 -12.14
C CYS A 35 -1.84 -6.12 -12.82
N PRO A 36 -1.34 -5.12 -12.06
CA PRO A 36 -0.72 -3.93 -12.64
C PRO A 36 0.64 -4.23 -13.29
N TRP A 37 1.25 -5.38 -12.98
CA TRP A 37 2.55 -5.77 -13.52
C TRP A 37 2.44 -6.40 -14.92
N CYS A 38 1.65 -7.46 -15.05
CA CYS A 38 1.59 -8.25 -16.29
C CYS A 38 0.26 -8.13 -17.04
N GLY A 39 -0.73 -7.46 -16.45
CA GLY A 39 -2.05 -7.33 -17.07
C GLY A 39 -2.88 -8.62 -17.05
N CYS A 40 -2.57 -9.60 -16.21
CA CYS A 40 -3.43 -10.76 -16.02
C CYS A 40 -4.69 -10.37 -15.21
N ASN A 41 -5.85 -10.91 -15.61
CA ASN A 41 -7.11 -10.76 -14.87
C ASN A 41 -7.37 -11.93 -13.92
N GLU A 42 -6.52 -12.96 -13.98
CA GLU A 42 -6.61 -14.13 -13.11
C GLU A 42 -5.73 -13.90 -11.89
N PHE A 43 -6.37 -14.01 -10.73
CA PHE A 43 -5.72 -14.03 -9.43
C PHE A 43 -5.72 -15.46 -8.93
N SER A 44 -4.84 -15.78 -7.98
CA SER A 44 -4.88 -17.07 -7.29
C SER A 44 -6.23 -17.29 -6.58
N GLU A 45 -6.39 -18.40 -5.85
CA GLU A 45 -7.63 -18.73 -5.11
C GLU A 45 -8.17 -17.58 -4.23
N GLN A 46 -7.30 -16.64 -3.84
CA GLN A 46 -7.67 -15.44 -3.11
C GLN A 46 -7.77 -14.23 -4.05
N GLN A 47 -8.98 -13.69 -4.18
CA GLN A 47 -9.17 -12.40 -4.86
C GLN A 47 -8.41 -11.28 -4.12
N PRO A 48 -7.95 -10.24 -4.83
CA PRO A 48 -7.31 -9.08 -4.21
C PRO A 48 -8.23 -8.45 -3.18
N ASN A 49 -7.83 -8.55 -1.91
CA ASN A 49 -8.59 -7.99 -0.80
C ASN A 49 -7.80 -6.89 -0.11
N ARG A 50 -8.56 -5.95 0.45
CA ARG A 50 -8.01 -4.92 1.33
C ARG A 50 -7.32 -5.63 2.49
N SER A 51 -6.07 -5.26 2.74
CA SER A 51 -5.17 -5.96 3.65
C SER A 51 -4.30 -5.00 4.46
N GLY A 52 -4.71 -3.75 4.54
CA GLY A 52 -4.00 -2.70 5.24
C GLY A 52 -4.31 -1.30 4.71
N ALA A 53 -3.49 -0.36 5.16
CA ALA A 53 -3.34 0.95 4.57
C ALA A 53 -1.86 1.36 4.62
N GLY A 54 -1.48 2.38 3.84
CA GLY A 54 -0.13 2.92 3.86
C GLY A 54 -0.05 4.37 3.46
N GLN A 55 1.02 5.02 3.90
CA GLN A 55 1.31 6.43 3.70
C GLN A 55 2.77 6.63 3.31
N ILE A 56 3.03 7.64 2.49
CA ILE A 56 4.39 8.04 2.11
C ILE A 56 4.74 9.31 2.86
N LEU A 57 5.89 9.32 3.52
CA LEU A 57 6.48 10.50 4.16
C LEU A 57 7.77 10.89 3.44
N GLU A 58 7.94 12.19 3.20
CA GLU A 58 9.14 12.73 2.55
C GLU A 58 10.21 13.07 3.59
N CYS A 59 11.26 12.25 3.67
CA CYS A 59 12.43 12.51 4.50
C CYS A 59 13.50 13.26 3.70
N ARG A 60 14.03 14.36 4.27
CA ARG A 60 15.10 15.14 3.62
C ARG A 60 16.41 14.39 3.46
N HIS A 61 16.67 13.36 4.27
CA HIS A 61 17.91 12.59 4.26
C HIS A 61 17.77 11.27 3.50
N HIS A 62 16.62 10.61 3.61
CA HIS A 62 16.40 9.26 3.09
C HIS A 62 15.45 9.22 1.88
N GLY A 63 14.90 10.37 1.46
CA GLY A 63 13.89 10.45 0.41
C GLY A 63 12.51 9.94 0.88
N PRO A 64 11.66 9.47 -0.05
CA PRO A 64 10.34 8.93 0.28
C PRO A 64 10.46 7.65 1.11
N VAL A 65 9.78 7.62 2.25
CA VAL A 65 9.63 6.41 3.08
C VAL A 65 8.17 5.98 3.08
N VAL A 66 7.94 4.72 2.74
CA VAL A 66 6.60 4.12 2.70
C VAL A 66 6.36 3.36 4.00
N VAL A 67 5.31 3.73 4.72
CA VAL A 67 4.84 3.05 5.93
C VAL A 67 3.55 2.31 5.59
N GLN A 68 3.49 1.01 5.88
CA GLN A 68 2.32 0.17 5.66
C GLN A 68 1.94 -0.55 6.96
N VAL A 69 0.66 -0.55 7.27
CA VAL A 69 0.09 -1.34 8.39
C VAL A 69 -0.67 -2.51 7.76
N LEU A 70 -0.19 -3.73 8.01
CA LEU A 70 -0.72 -4.97 7.41
C LEU A 70 -1.82 -5.59 8.28
N ASP A 71 -2.89 -4.84 8.52
CA ASP A 71 -4.06 -5.29 9.27
C ASP A 71 -5.33 -4.99 8.47
N ALA A 72 -6.25 -5.95 8.36
CA ALA A 72 -7.49 -5.71 7.61
C ALA A 72 -8.40 -4.67 8.27
N ASN A 73 -8.23 -4.41 9.58
CA ASN A 73 -9.06 -3.51 10.37
C ASN A 73 -8.58 -2.05 10.35
N ILE A 74 -7.34 -1.77 9.91
CA ILE A 74 -6.83 -0.39 9.87
C ILE A 74 -7.48 0.39 8.73
N ASP A 75 -7.91 1.63 8.95
CA ASP A 75 -8.32 2.56 7.91
C ASP A 75 -7.24 3.57 7.50
N SER A 76 -7.35 4.14 6.29
CA SER A 76 -6.45 5.24 5.90
C SER A 76 -6.62 6.46 6.82
N GLN A 77 -7.82 6.66 7.40
CA GLN A 77 -8.08 7.71 8.38
C GLN A 77 -7.42 7.48 9.74
N ASP A 78 -6.96 6.25 10.03
CA ASP A 78 -6.27 5.94 11.29
C ASP A 78 -4.79 6.39 11.27
N PHE A 79 -4.27 6.78 10.10
CA PHE A 79 -2.90 7.29 9.97
C PHE A 79 -2.79 8.68 10.55
N LEU A 80 -1.76 8.88 11.38
CA LEU A 80 -1.48 10.17 12.00
C LEU A 80 -0.72 11.10 11.06
N ASP A 81 -1.00 12.40 11.13
CA ASP A 81 -0.29 13.45 10.37
C ASP A 81 1.12 13.77 10.93
N ASN A 82 1.69 12.89 11.75
CA ASN A 82 2.96 13.11 12.43
C ASN A 82 3.91 11.88 12.40
N LEU A 83 3.81 11.04 11.37
CA LEU A 83 4.76 9.94 11.19
C LEU A 83 6.21 10.45 11.14
N TYR A 84 7.12 9.68 11.73
CA TYR A 84 8.55 9.96 11.71
C TYR A 84 9.27 9.04 10.74
N CYS A 85 10.41 9.50 10.21
CA CYS A 85 11.29 8.66 9.41
C CYS A 85 12.01 7.68 10.35
N PRO A 86 11.84 6.36 10.20
CA PRO A 86 12.43 5.37 11.11
C PRO A 86 13.95 5.22 10.93
N PHE A 87 14.51 5.80 9.87
CA PHE A 87 15.95 5.78 9.58
C PHE A 87 16.67 7.03 10.10
N CYS A 88 15.93 8.06 10.53
CA CYS A 88 16.52 9.21 11.18
C CYS A 88 16.78 8.92 12.67
N PRO A 89 17.83 9.52 13.27
CA PRO A 89 18.05 9.49 14.70
C PRO A 89 16.91 10.12 15.51
#